data_AF-A0A7S0H4X0-F1
#
_entry.id   AF-A0A7S0H4X0-F1
#
_cell.length_a   1.000
_cell.length_b   1.000
_cell.length_c   1.000
_cell.angle_alpha   90.00
_cell.angle_beta   90.00
_cell.angle_gamma   90.00
#
_symmetry.space_group_name_H-M   'P 1'
#
loop_
_entity.id
_entity.type
_entity.pdbx_description
1 polymer ?
#
loop_
_entity_poly.entity_id
_entity_poly.type
_entity_poly.pdbx_seq_one_letter_code
_entity_poly.pdbx_strand_id
1 'polypeptide(L)'
;MLARSTARIARTIATPSAVARRGLATVNPPKLFSYEEIKTGVKEKDAISSVEAAFGMLAKGKVDVPIPMHIGIEESPEAGPGDCHIKGGYIYGTKTWTVKLANVSFYKNLDKGLPPGSGIFVVIDATNGFPLAIFQENRYLTDLRTGAAGAVSVKHFAAKDHTKVCFLGTGMIAGAMARASSEVHGWTEANCFGLDEAQTQRFCDEMEAELKFPFKVCKSAEEAVGSSDVIFTQTPAAQYT
;
A
#
# COMPACT_ATOMS: atom_id res chain seq x y z
N MET A 1 -7.48 26.46 92.30
CA MET A 1 -7.08 25.10 91.88
C MET A 1 -8.27 24.47 91.17
N LEU A 2 -8.40 24.63 89.84
CA LEU A 2 -9.33 23.85 89.00
C LEU A 2 -9.02 24.14 87.53
N ALA A 3 -8.77 23.06 86.79
CA ALA A 3 -8.05 23.02 85.52
C ALA A 3 -8.90 23.45 84.32
N ARG A 4 -8.26 24.11 83.34
CA ARG A 4 -8.82 24.40 82.02
C ARG A 4 -8.90 23.10 81.21
N SER A 5 -10.12 22.68 80.86
CA SER A 5 -10.38 21.58 79.93
C SER A 5 -10.22 22.07 78.48
N THR A 6 -9.20 21.56 77.79
CA THR A 6 -9.00 21.74 76.35
C THR A 6 -9.40 20.46 75.62
N ALA A 7 -10.63 20.41 75.12
CA ALA A 7 -11.08 19.32 74.25
C ALA A 7 -10.41 19.48 72.86
N ARG A 8 -9.37 18.68 72.59
CA ARG A 8 -8.80 18.53 71.24
C ARG A 8 -9.76 17.73 70.36
N ILE A 9 -10.28 18.35 69.31
CA ILE A 9 -10.92 17.65 68.20
C ILE A 9 -9.80 16.95 67.42
N ALA A 10 -9.67 15.64 67.60
CA ALA A 10 -8.80 14.81 66.77
C ALA A 10 -9.45 14.65 65.39
N ARG A 11 -8.98 15.41 64.38
CA ARG A 11 -9.26 15.10 62.98
C ARG A 11 -8.47 13.85 62.61
N THR A 12 -9.16 12.73 62.48
CA THR A 12 -8.61 11.52 61.86
C THR A 12 -8.33 11.83 60.40
N ILE A 13 -7.06 12.01 60.05
CA ILE A 13 -6.62 12.08 58.65
C ILE A 13 -6.76 10.66 58.12
N ALA A 14 -7.75 10.42 57.25
CA ALA A 14 -7.87 9.16 56.54
C ALA A 14 -6.61 8.99 55.67
N THR A 15 -5.85 7.94 55.92
CA THR A 15 -4.75 7.49 55.07
C THR A 15 -5.29 7.24 53.66
N PRO A 16 -4.60 7.67 52.58
CA PRO A 16 -5.03 7.33 51.24
C PRO A 16 -5.02 5.81 51.11
N SER A 17 -6.21 5.25 50.85
CA SER A 17 -6.38 3.85 50.45
C SER A 17 -5.39 3.54 49.33
N ALA A 18 -4.47 2.61 49.59
CA ALA A 18 -3.54 2.13 48.58
C ALA A 18 -4.34 1.61 47.38
N VAL A 19 -4.35 2.36 46.28
CA VAL A 19 -4.87 1.86 45.00
C VAL A 19 -3.98 0.68 44.65
N ALA A 20 -4.52 -0.53 44.81
CA ALA A 20 -3.82 -1.74 44.41
C ALA A 20 -3.40 -1.59 42.95
N ARG A 21 -2.09 -1.61 42.68
CA ARG A 21 -1.55 -1.65 41.32
C ARG A 21 -2.05 -2.94 40.68
N ARG A 22 -3.18 -2.90 39.98
CA ARG A 22 -3.56 -3.98 39.07
C ARG A 22 -2.44 -4.13 38.06
N GLY A 23 -1.82 -5.31 38.00
CA GLY A 23 -0.84 -5.62 36.97
C GLY A 23 -1.44 -5.40 35.59
N LEU A 24 -0.62 -4.94 34.65
CA LEU A 24 -1.03 -4.82 33.25
C LEU A 24 -1.31 -6.23 32.70
N ALA A 25 -2.37 -6.37 31.89
CA ALA A 25 -2.65 -7.63 31.21
C ALA A 25 -1.57 -7.92 30.16
N THR A 26 -1.25 -9.20 29.96
CA THR A 26 -0.38 -9.64 28.87
C THR A 26 -1.11 -9.51 27.53
N VAL A 27 -0.45 -8.93 26.54
CA VAL A 27 -0.96 -8.80 25.18
C VAL A 27 -0.25 -9.81 24.29
N ASN A 28 -0.98 -10.44 23.38
CA ASN A 28 -0.39 -11.38 22.43
C ASN A 28 0.56 -10.64 21.47
N PRO A 29 1.66 -11.27 21.04
CA PRO A 29 2.50 -10.73 19.98
C PRO A 29 1.72 -10.62 18.67
N PRO A 30 2.09 -9.68 17.77
CA PRO A 30 1.45 -9.58 16.46
C PRO A 30 1.66 -10.85 15.65
N LYS A 31 0.63 -11.27 14.90
CA LYS A 31 0.75 -12.40 13.97
C LYS A 31 1.57 -11.99 12.75
N LEU A 32 2.57 -12.80 12.41
CA LEU A 32 3.30 -12.64 11.14
C LEU A 32 2.58 -13.42 10.03
N PHE A 33 2.33 -12.76 8.90
CA PHE A 33 1.83 -13.37 7.68
C PHE A 33 2.92 -13.37 6.63
N SER A 34 3.20 -14.54 6.09
CA SER A 34 4.15 -14.75 4.99
C SER A 34 3.58 -14.27 3.66
N TYR A 35 4.47 -14.09 2.69
CA TYR A 35 4.12 -13.72 1.32
C TYR A 35 3.07 -14.64 0.70
N GLU A 36 3.21 -15.97 0.86
CA GLU A 36 2.27 -16.95 0.30
C GLU A 36 0.90 -16.90 0.98
N GLU A 37 0.85 -16.71 2.30
CA GLU A 37 -0.42 -16.49 3.02
C GLU A 37 -1.14 -15.23 2.54
N ILE A 38 -0.40 -14.17 2.24
CA ILE A 38 -0.97 -12.92 1.73
C ILE A 38 -1.50 -13.11 0.31
N LYS A 39 -0.69 -13.69 -0.58
CA LYS A 39 -1.03 -13.91 -1.99
C LYS A 39 -2.24 -14.81 -2.17
N THR A 40 -2.39 -15.81 -1.29
CA THR A 40 -3.57 -16.71 -1.31
C THR A 40 -4.78 -16.13 -0.60
N GLY A 41 -4.56 -15.20 0.34
CA GLY A 41 -5.61 -14.63 1.20
C GLY A 41 -6.28 -13.36 0.68
N VAL A 42 -5.70 -12.67 -0.32
CA VAL A 42 -6.23 -11.40 -0.86
C VAL A 42 -6.45 -11.51 -2.36
N LYS A 43 -7.62 -11.12 -2.84
CA LYS A 43 -7.97 -11.10 -4.27
C LYS A 43 -8.03 -9.69 -4.83
N GLU A 44 -7.78 -9.54 -6.13
CA GLU A 44 -7.83 -8.28 -6.88
C GLU A 44 -9.14 -7.52 -6.65
N LYS A 45 -10.28 -8.21 -6.78
CA LYS A 45 -11.62 -7.61 -6.58
C LYS A 45 -11.83 -7.04 -5.18
N ASP A 46 -11.27 -7.69 -4.16
CA ASP A 46 -11.35 -7.22 -2.78
C ASP A 46 -10.50 -5.97 -2.58
N ALA A 47 -9.35 -5.89 -3.25
CA ALA A 47 -8.51 -4.71 -3.26
C ALA A 47 -9.19 -3.53 -3.95
N ILE A 48 -9.82 -3.72 -5.12
CA ILE A 48 -10.57 -2.67 -5.84
C ILE A 48 -11.66 -2.09 -4.94
N SER A 49 -12.50 -2.95 -4.35
CA SER A 49 -13.60 -2.52 -3.49
C SER A 49 -13.11 -1.79 -2.24
N SER A 50 -12.01 -2.26 -1.64
CA SER A 50 -11.41 -1.65 -0.45
C SER A 50 -10.81 -0.27 -0.76
N VAL A 51 -10.09 -0.15 -1.88
CA VAL A 51 -9.48 1.11 -2.33
C VAL A 51 -10.56 2.13 -2.71
N GLU A 52 -11.62 1.71 -3.41
CA GLU A 52 -12.75 2.57 -3.75
C GLU A 52 -13.44 3.14 -2.50
N ALA A 53 -13.72 2.28 -1.51
CA ALA A 53 -14.30 2.70 -0.24
C ALA A 53 -13.37 3.67 0.52
N ALA A 54 -12.06 3.41 0.54
CA ALA A 54 -11.08 4.28 1.18
C ALA A 54 -11.01 5.66 0.52
N PHE A 55 -11.01 5.75 -0.82
CA PHE A 55 -11.11 7.03 -1.53
C PHE A 55 -12.42 7.76 -1.21
N GLY A 56 -13.54 7.05 -1.14
CA GLY A 56 -14.83 7.63 -0.75
C GLY A 56 -14.82 8.21 0.67
N MET A 57 -14.12 7.57 1.60
CA MET A 57 -13.94 8.10 2.97
C MET A 57 -12.95 9.27 3.00
N LEU A 58 -11.89 9.23 2.20
CA LEU A 58 -10.92 10.30 2.07
C LEU A 58 -11.60 11.58 1.55
N ALA A 59 -12.41 11.46 0.49
CA ALA A 59 -13.16 12.58 -0.07
C ALA A 59 -14.15 13.22 0.93
N LYS A 60 -14.61 12.45 1.94
CA LYS A 60 -15.48 12.93 3.03
C LYS A 60 -14.71 13.52 4.21
N GLY A 61 -13.38 13.62 4.13
CA GLY A 61 -12.53 14.07 5.25
C GLY A 61 -12.54 13.09 6.42
N LYS A 62 -12.76 11.80 6.16
CA LYS A 62 -12.88 10.72 7.16
C LYS A 62 -11.69 9.78 7.15
N VAL A 63 -10.55 10.24 6.68
CA VAL A 63 -9.28 9.50 6.68
C VAL A 63 -8.20 10.40 7.25
N ASP A 64 -7.50 9.90 8.26
CA ASP A 64 -6.24 10.49 8.72
C ASP A 64 -5.09 9.83 7.95
N VAL A 65 -4.40 10.62 7.13
CA VAL A 65 -3.28 10.18 6.30
C VAL A 65 -2.15 11.21 6.40
N PRO A 66 -1.13 10.97 7.23
CA PRO A 66 -0.02 11.90 7.38
C PRO A 66 0.85 11.93 6.12
N ILE A 67 1.65 12.99 5.99
CA ILE A 67 2.67 13.10 4.94
C ILE A 67 3.63 11.89 5.05
N PRO A 68 3.93 11.20 3.94
CA PRO A 68 4.91 10.11 3.96
C PRO A 68 6.25 10.55 4.54
N MET A 69 6.78 9.76 5.47
CA MET A 69 8.16 9.93 5.95
C MET A 69 9.12 9.21 5.00
N HIS A 70 10.29 9.80 4.80
CA HIS A 70 11.35 9.29 3.94
C HIS A 70 12.62 9.05 4.76
N ILE A 71 13.24 7.89 4.57
CA ILE A 71 14.57 7.57 5.08
C ILE A 71 15.43 7.24 3.88
N GLY A 72 16.35 8.14 3.53
CA GLY A 72 17.36 7.92 2.51
C GLY A 72 18.54 7.12 3.05
N ILE A 73 19.06 6.20 2.24
CA ILE A 73 20.29 5.46 2.51
C ILE A 73 21.26 5.82 1.40
N GLU A 74 22.23 6.67 1.74
CA GLU A 74 23.32 7.02 0.85
C GLU A 74 24.19 5.80 0.54
N GLU A 75 24.81 5.79 -0.63
CA GLU A 75 25.72 4.72 -1.02
C GLU A 75 27.05 4.83 -0.25
N SER A 76 27.46 3.73 0.38
CA SER A 76 28.75 3.53 1.04
C SER A 76 29.32 2.14 0.66
N PRO A 77 30.58 1.83 1.06
CA PRO A 77 31.12 0.47 0.90
C PRO A 77 30.29 -0.63 1.59
N GLU A 78 29.52 -0.29 2.63
CA GLU A 78 28.74 -1.22 3.45
C GLU A 78 27.23 -1.24 3.11
N ALA A 79 26.67 -0.14 2.59
CA ALA A 79 25.22 0.02 2.45
C ALA A 79 24.80 0.88 1.25
N GLY A 80 23.54 0.76 0.86
CA GLY A 80 22.91 1.61 -0.15
C GLY A 80 23.33 1.32 -1.60
N PRO A 81 22.91 2.17 -2.55
CA PRO A 81 21.90 3.22 -2.38
C PRO A 81 20.49 2.61 -2.24
N GLY A 82 19.62 3.30 -1.51
CA GLY A 82 18.22 2.91 -1.37
C GLY A 82 17.42 3.89 -0.52
N ASP A 83 16.13 3.61 -0.35
CA ASP A 83 15.28 4.37 0.57
C ASP A 83 14.14 3.53 1.16
N CYS A 84 13.57 4.06 2.24
CA CYS A 84 12.34 3.57 2.85
C CYS A 84 11.30 4.68 2.90
N HIS A 85 10.10 4.40 2.39
CA HIS A 85 8.95 5.31 2.51
C HIS A 85 7.98 4.74 3.55
N ILE A 86 7.71 5.52 4.59
CA ILE A 86 6.84 5.15 5.69
C ILE A 86 5.50 5.87 5.54
N LYS A 87 4.41 5.11 5.42
CA LYS A 87 3.08 5.64 5.09
C LYS A 87 2.04 5.09 6.05
N GLY A 88 1.40 5.97 6.82
CA GLY A 88 0.32 5.62 7.75
C GLY A 88 -1.06 5.93 7.16
N GLY A 89 -2.09 5.28 7.67
CA GLY A 89 -3.48 5.62 7.35
C GLY A 89 -4.47 5.04 8.36
N TYR A 90 -5.43 5.86 8.76
CA TYR A 90 -6.59 5.47 9.57
C TYR A 90 -7.88 5.95 8.92
N ILE A 91 -8.85 5.05 8.76
CA ILE A 91 -10.19 5.40 8.28
C ILE A 91 -11.10 5.54 9.50
N TYR A 92 -11.77 6.68 9.63
CA TYR A 92 -12.64 6.95 10.77
C TYR A 92 -13.67 5.83 10.99
N GLY A 93 -13.70 5.29 12.21
CA GLY A 93 -14.65 4.25 12.63
C GLY A 93 -14.19 2.81 12.37
N THR A 94 -13.02 2.59 11.75
CA THR A 94 -12.46 1.23 11.64
C THR A 94 -11.80 0.81 12.96
N LYS A 95 -11.75 -0.51 13.20
CA LYS A 95 -11.07 -1.09 14.37
C LYS A 95 -9.55 -1.18 14.21
N THR A 96 -9.04 -0.85 13.03
CA THR A 96 -7.63 -0.95 12.70
C THR A 96 -7.14 0.28 11.96
N TRP A 97 -5.85 0.56 12.11
CA TRP A 97 -5.09 1.46 11.25
C TRP A 97 -3.79 0.75 10.85
N THR A 98 -3.14 1.25 9.79
CA THR A 98 -2.01 0.55 9.19
C THR A 98 -0.86 1.51 8.92
N VAL A 99 0.38 1.03 9.13
CA VAL A 99 1.59 1.69 8.63
C VAL A 99 2.34 0.74 7.69
N LYS A 100 2.81 1.29 6.57
CA LYS A 100 3.62 0.58 5.58
C LYS A 100 5.06 1.08 5.65
N LEU A 101 6.01 0.15 5.67
CA LEU A 101 7.42 0.42 5.42
C LEU A 101 7.76 -0.12 4.03
N ALA A 102 7.87 0.75 3.03
CA ALA A 102 8.20 0.36 1.67
C ALA A 102 9.67 0.63 1.37
N ASN A 103 10.45 -0.44 1.26
CA ASN A 103 11.87 -0.44 0.95
C ASN A 103 12.05 -0.86 -0.51
N VAL A 104 11.57 -0.04 -1.46
CA VAL A 104 11.30 -0.48 -2.85
C VAL A 104 12.25 0.08 -3.90
N SER A 105 13.29 0.81 -3.47
CA SER A 105 14.23 1.54 -4.34
C SER A 105 15.67 1.01 -4.27
N PHE A 106 15.86 -0.25 -3.88
CA PHE A 106 17.17 -0.91 -3.83
C PHE A 106 17.52 -1.52 -5.20
N TYR A 107 17.61 -0.70 -6.24
CA TYR A 107 17.72 -1.18 -7.62
C TYR A 107 18.97 -2.02 -7.90
N LYS A 108 20.08 -1.80 -7.19
CA LYS A 108 21.31 -2.63 -7.28
C LYS A 108 21.14 -4.07 -6.80
N ASN A 109 19.99 -4.40 -6.19
CA ASN A 109 19.67 -5.79 -5.89
C ASN A 109 19.47 -6.62 -7.16
N LEU A 110 19.06 -6.01 -8.28
CA LEU A 110 18.90 -6.71 -9.55
C LEU A 110 20.21 -7.34 -10.02
N ASP A 111 21.34 -6.64 -9.84
CA ASP A 111 22.68 -7.15 -10.17
C ASP A 111 23.08 -8.37 -9.32
N LYS A 112 22.42 -8.56 -8.18
CA LYS A 112 22.61 -9.68 -7.24
C LYS A 112 21.56 -10.77 -7.43
N GLY A 113 20.67 -10.65 -8.42
CA GLY A 113 19.52 -11.55 -8.61
C GLY A 113 18.45 -11.44 -7.51
N LEU A 114 18.45 -10.35 -6.74
CA LEU A 114 17.48 -10.07 -5.68
C LEU A 114 16.40 -9.09 -6.18
N PRO A 115 15.16 -9.14 -5.62
CA PRO A 115 14.17 -8.13 -5.91
C PRO A 115 14.68 -6.73 -5.56
N PRO A 116 14.27 -5.67 -6.31
CA PRO A 116 14.72 -4.30 -6.09
C PRO A 116 14.18 -3.67 -4.79
N GLY A 117 13.64 -4.50 -3.90
CA GLY A 117 13.14 -4.09 -2.61
C GLY A 117 12.08 -5.02 -2.05
N SER A 118 11.66 -4.74 -0.82
CA SER A 118 10.59 -5.44 -0.10
C SER A 118 9.79 -4.42 0.73
N GLY A 119 8.79 -4.88 1.46
CA GLY A 119 8.03 -4.05 2.36
C GLY A 119 7.29 -4.88 3.39
N ILE A 120 6.82 -4.19 4.42
CA ILE A 120 5.88 -4.74 5.38
C ILE A 120 4.72 -3.78 5.60
N PHE A 121 3.56 -4.34 5.93
CA PHE A 121 2.48 -3.59 6.55
C PHE A 121 2.34 -4.05 8.00
N VAL A 122 2.22 -3.10 8.92
CA VAL A 122 1.89 -3.37 10.31
C VAL A 122 0.47 -2.88 10.56
N VAL A 123 -0.40 -3.79 10.99
CA VAL A 123 -1.78 -3.49 11.35
C VAL A 123 -1.89 -3.36 12.85
N ILE A 124 -2.46 -2.24 13.29
CA ILE A 124 -2.58 -1.86 14.68
C ILE A 124 -4.06 -1.81 15.05
N ASP A 125 -4.38 -2.28 16.25
CA ASP A 125 -5.70 -2.14 16.84
C ASP A 125 -5.94 -0.67 17.22
N ALA A 126 -6.94 -0.04 16.63
CA ALA A 126 -7.29 1.36 16.91
C ALA A 126 -7.92 1.57 18.29
N THR A 127 -8.36 0.51 18.96
CA THR A 127 -9.04 0.58 20.27
C THR A 127 -8.08 0.60 21.45
N ASN A 128 -6.90 0.03 21.29
CA ASN A 128 -5.91 -0.13 22.37
C ASN A 128 -4.46 0.16 21.94
N GLY A 129 -4.20 0.35 20.64
CA GLY A 129 -2.88 0.68 20.10
C GLY A 129 -1.92 -0.49 19.94
N PHE A 130 -2.34 -1.72 20.24
CA PHE A 130 -1.46 -2.88 20.14
C PHE A 130 -1.33 -3.39 18.70
N PRO A 131 -0.12 -3.79 18.26
CA PRO A 131 0.06 -4.43 16.96
C PRO A 131 -0.70 -5.77 16.89
N LEU A 132 -1.49 -5.93 15.84
CA LEU A 132 -2.25 -7.16 15.58
C LEU A 132 -1.51 -8.08 14.62
N ALA A 133 -0.93 -7.51 13.56
CA ALA A 133 -0.32 -8.29 12.49
C ALA A 133 0.81 -7.55 11.78
N ILE A 134 1.74 -8.32 11.24
CA ILE A 134 2.77 -7.89 10.30
C ILE A 134 2.59 -8.70 9.02
N PHE A 135 2.44 -8.03 7.89
CA PHE A 135 2.34 -8.63 6.57
C PHE A 135 3.67 -8.48 5.84
N GLN A 136 4.38 -9.58 5.61
CA GLN A 136 5.58 -9.61 4.78
C GLN A 136 5.19 -9.67 3.30
N GLU A 137 4.80 -8.51 2.76
CA GLU A 137 4.12 -8.41 1.47
C GLU A 137 5.05 -8.51 0.25
N ASN A 138 6.35 -8.26 0.40
CA ASN A 138 7.34 -8.29 -0.70
C ASN A 138 6.83 -7.63 -2.00
N ARG A 139 6.25 -6.42 -1.89
CA ARG A 139 5.62 -5.63 -2.95
C ARG A 139 4.25 -6.11 -3.48
N TYR A 140 3.79 -7.31 -3.16
CA TYR A 140 2.52 -7.82 -3.69
C TYR A 140 1.33 -6.93 -3.33
N LEU A 141 1.13 -6.60 -2.05
CA LEU A 141 0.04 -5.71 -1.64
C LEU A 141 0.26 -4.29 -2.16
N THR A 142 1.53 -3.85 -2.25
CA THR A 142 1.88 -2.56 -2.82
C THR A 142 1.46 -2.46 -4.28
N ASP A 143 1.68 -3.50 -5.08
CA ASP A 143 1.33 -3.54 -6.50
C ASP A 143 -0.17 -3.72 -6.69
N LEU A 144 -0.77 -4.65 -5.94
CA LEU A 144 -2.21 -4.93 -5.95
C LEU A 144 -3.05 -3.67 -5.68
N ARG A 145 -2.74 -2.94 -4.61
CA ARG A 145 -3.46 -1.70 -4.26
C ARG A 145 -3.18 -0.56 -5.25
N THR A 146 -2.03 -0.58 -5.93
CA THR A 146 -1.72 0.42 -6.97
C THR A 146 -2.55 0.14 -8.21
N GLY A 147 -2.60 -1.12 -8.66
CA GLY A 147 -3.51 -1.62 -9.70
C GLY A 147 -4.96 -1.25 -9.41
N ALA A 148 -5.43 -1.58 -8.21
CA ALA A 148 -6.78 -1.26 -7.75
C ALA A 148 -7.10 0.24 -7.80
N ALA A 149 -6.15 1.12 -7.43
CA ALA A 149 -6.37 2.57 -7.53
C ALA A 149 -6.58 3.02 -8.98
N GLY A 150 -5.80 2.51 -9.94
CA GLY A 150 -6.01 2.81 -11.35
C GLY A 150 -7.32 2.23 -11.89
N ALA A 151 -7.70 1.04 -11.46
CA ALA A 151 -9.00 0.44 -11.80
C ALA A 151 -10.17 1.30 -11.30
N VAL A 152 -10.11 1.81 -10.06
CA VAL A 152 -11.11 2.75 -9.53
C VAL A 152 -11.17 4.01 -10.41
N SER A 153 -10.04 4.56 -10.83
CA SER A 153 -10.03 5.69 -11.76
C SER A 153 -10.72 5.34 -13.09
N VAL A 154 -10.40 4.21 -13.71
CA VAL A 154 -11.06 3.77 -14.96
C VAL A 154 -12.56 3.62 -14.77
N LYS A 155 -12.98 2.93 -13.71
CA LYS A 155 -14.40 2.67 -13.40
C LYS A 155 -15.24 3.95 -13.35
N HIS A 156 -14.67 5.04 -12.84
CA HIS A 156 -15.39 6.32 -12.65
C HIS A 156 -15.19 7.32 -13.78
N PHE A 157 -14.10 7.23 -14.55
CA PHE A 157 -13.73 8.27 -15.53
C PHE A 157 -13.64 7.80 -16.98
N ALA A 158 -13.50 6.50 -17.26
CA ALA A 158 -13.46 6.01 -18.63
C ALA A 158 -14.88 5.98 -19.23
N ALA A 159 -15.01 6.47 -20.46
CA ALA A 159 -16.26 6.30 -21.21
C ALA A 159 -16.44 4.83 -21.60
N LYS A 160 -17.70 4.38 -21.71
CA LYS A 160 -18.01 2.96 -21.97
C LYS A 160 -17.46 2.44 -23.30
N ASP A 161 -17.31 3.32 -24.28
CA ASP A 161 -16.80 3.07 -25.62
C ASP A 161 -15.27 3.25 -25.74
N HIS A 162 -14.60 3.72 -24.68
CA HIS A 162 -13.14 3.76 -24.61
C HIS A 162 -12.60 2.37 -24.30
N THR A 163 -12.40 1.52 -25.31
CA THR A 163 -12.03 0.11 -25.12
C THR A 163 -10.57 -0.21 -25.43
N LYS A 164 -9.73 0.78 -25.74
CA LYS A 164 -8.30 0.60 -25.99
C LYS A 164 -7.46 1.20 -24.86
N VAL A 165 -6.56 0.40 -24.29
CA VAL A 165 -5.70 0.81 -23.17
C VAL A 165 -4.23 0.87 -23.58
N CYS A 166 -3.50 1.87 -23.08
CA CYS A 166 -2.07 1.99 -23.27
C CYS A 166 -1.32 1.73 -21.96
N PHE A 167 -0.24 0.95 -22.04
CA PHE A 167 0.73 0.78 -20.96
C PHE A 167 2.10 1.33 -21.39
N LEU A 168 2.48 2.49 -20.84
CA LEU A 168 3.82 3.04 -20.97
C LEU A 168 4.68 2.59 -19.79
N GLY A 169 5.59 1.65 -20.05
CA GLY A 169 6.29 0.86 -19.05
C GLY A 169 5.62 -0.50 -18.84
N THR A 170 6.43 -1.56 -18.84
CA THR A 170 5.98 -2.97 -18.83
C THR A 170 6.50 -3.75 -17.61
N GLY A 171 6.63 -3.04 -16.48
CA GLY A 171 7.03 -3.63 -15.20
C GLY A 171 5.86 -4.22 -14.39
N MET A 172 6.13 -4.64 -13.15
CA MET A 172 5.14 -5.29 -12.28
C MET A 172 3.85 -4.47 -12.06
N ILE A 173 3.98 -3.14 -11.93
CA ILE A 173 2.83 -2.23 -11.77
C ILE A 173 1.93 -2.24 -13.01
N ALA A 174 2.48 -2.39 -14.21
CA ALA A 174 1.71 -2.51 -15.44
C ALA A 174 0.84 -3.77 -15.43
N GLY A 175 1.41 -4.90 -15.01
CA GLY A 175 0.64 -6.14 -14.88
C GLY A 175 -0.47 -6.05 -13.84
N ALA A 176 -0.19 -5.46 -12.67
CA ALA A 176 -1.22 -5.24 -11.66
C ALA A 176 -2.35 -4.32 -12.14
N MET A 177 -2.02 -3.29 -12.94
CA MET A 177 -2.99 -2.35 -13.50
C MET A 177 -3.81 -2.95 -14.64
N ALA A 178 -3.19 -3.76 -15.51
CA ALA A 178 -3.87 -4.50 -16.57
C ALA A 178 -4.92 -5.45 -15.97
N ARG A 179 -4.53 -6.27 -14.99
CA ARG A 179 -5.44 -7.17 -14.27
C ARG A 179 -6.58 -6.42 -13.60
N ALA A 180 -6.26 -5.43 -12.75
CA ALA A 180 -7.28 -4.73 -11.99
C ALA A 180 -8.23 -3.91 -12.86
N SER A 181 -7.74 -3.25 -13.92
CA SER A 181 -8.62 -2.48 -14.82
C SER A 181 -9.54 -3.37 -15.66
N SER A 182 -9.09 -4.57 -16.04
CA SER A 182 -9.91 -5.55 -16.77
C SER A 182 -11.07 -6.09 -15.95
N GLU A 183 -10.97 -6.06 -14.61
CA GLU A 183 -12.09 -6.44 -13.71
C GLU A 183 -13.25 -5.44 -13.73
N VAL A 184 -13.00 -4.20 -14.16
CA VAL A 184 -13.98 -3.10 -14.08
C VAL A 184 -14.35 -2.51 -15.43
N HIS A 185 -13.61 -2.84 -16.50
CA HIS A 185 -13.80 -2.25 -17.82
C HIS A 185 -13.49 -3.26 -18.95
N GLY A 186 -14.29 -3.20 -20.01
CA GLY A 186 -14.18 -4.13 -21.14
C GLY A 186 -13.16 -3.67 -22.17
N TRP A 187 -11.91 -4.08 -22.03
CA TRP A 187 -10.86 -3.80 -23.01
C TRP A 187 -10.97 -4.70 -24.24
N THR A 188 -10.69 -4.14 -25.41
CA THR A 188 -10.61 -4.86 -26.69
C THR A 188 -9.18 -4.96 -27.22
N GLU A 189 -8.28 -4.09 -26.76
CA GLU A 189 -6.88 -4.03 -27.21
C GLU A 189 -6.03 -3.31 -26.16
N ALA A 190 -4.80 -3.79 -25.94
CA ALA A 190 -3.76 -3.10 -25.20
C ALA A 190 -2.57 -2.74 -26.10
N ASN A 191 -2.12 -1.48 -26.03
CA ASN A 191 -0.95 -0.96 -26.74
C ASN A 191 0.18 -0.66 -25.75
N CYS A 192 1.27 -1.39 -25.85
CA CYS A 192 2.34 -1.40 -24.87
C CYS A 192 3.63 -0.81 -25.45
N PHE A 193 4.30 0.03 -24.67
CA PHE A 193 5.63 0.53 -25.02
C PHE A 193 6.55 0.51 -23.81
N GLY A 194 7.77 0.03 -24.00
CA GLY A 194 8.85 0.04 -23.03
C GLY A 194 10.20 0.13 -23.75
N LEU A 195 11.23 0.57 -23.04
CA LEU A 195 12.57 0.75 -23.62
C LEU A 195 13.27 -0.59 -23.94
N ASP A 196 12.95 -1.64 -23.17
CA ASP A 196 13.38 -3.01 -23.45
C ASP A 196 12.26 -3.73 -24.22
N GLU A 197 12.47 -3.91 -25.53
CA GLU A 197 11.52 -4.58 -26.42
C GLU A 197 11.28 -6.03 -26.01
N ALA A 198 12.31 -6.76 -25.57
CA ALA A 198 12.17 -8.15 -25.17
C ALA A 198 11.36 -8.29 -23.86
N GLN A 199 11.55 -7.39 -22.90
CA GLN A 199 10.71 -7.31 -21.70
C GLN A 199 9.27 -6.95 -22.06
N THR A 200 9.07 -5.99 -22.96
CA THR A 200 7.75 -5.54 -23.41
C THR A 200 6.99 -6.66 -24.13
N GLN A 201 7.68 -7.44 -24.97
CA GLN A 201 7.08 -8.60 -25.63
C GLN A 201 6.65 -9.66 -24.60
N ARG A 202 7.50 -10.00 -23.62
CA ARG A 202 7.14 -10.94 -22.55
C ARG A 202 5.90 -10.49 -21.78
N PHE A 203 5.84 -9.19 -21.44
CA PHE A 203 4.69 -8.61 -20.78
C PHE A 203 3.40 -8.77 -21.62
N CYS A 204 3.46 -8.46 -22.91
CA CYS A 204 2.32 -8.63 -23.83
C CYS A 204 1.88 -10.09 -23.88
N ASP A 205 2.81 -11.03 -24.10
CA ASP A 205 2.52 -12.46 -24.19
C ASP A 205 1.86 -12.99 -22.90
N GLU A 206 2.41 -12.62 -21.73
CA GLU A 206 1.88 -13.00 -20.43
C GLU A 206 0.47 -12.45 -20.20
N MET A 207 0.25 -11.16 -20.46
CA MET A 207 -1.04 -10.51 -20.19
C MET A 207 -2.11 -10.92 -21.19
N GLU A 208 -1.77 -11.12 -22.47
CA GLU A 208 -2.71 -11.64 -23.47
C GLU A 208 -3.13 -13.08 -23.11
N ALA A 209 -2.18 -13.91 -22.71
CA ALA A 209 -2.46 -15.27 -22.28
C ALA A 209 -3.36 -15.31 -21.02
N GLU A 210 -3.21 -14.37 -20.09
CA GLU A 210 -4.01 -14.30 -18.87
C GLU A 210 -5.40 -13.68 -19.10
N LEU A 211 -5.46 -12.52 -19.76
CA LEU A 211 -6.65 -11.66 -19.84
C LEU A 211 -7.51 -11.89 -21.09
N LYS A 212 -7.00 -12.66 -22.06
CA LYS A 212 -7.76 -13.13 -23.24
C LYS A 212 -8.25 -12.02 -24.18
N PHE A 213 -7.49 -10.94 -24.31
CA PHE A 213 -7.64 -9.94 -25.37
C PHE A 213 -6.25 -9.51 -25.89
N PRO A 214 -6.14 -8.93 -27.11
CA PRO A 214 -4.86 -8.64 -27.75
C PRO A 214 -3.98 -7.65 -26.99
N PHE A 215 -2.69 -7.96 -26.85
CA PHE A 215 -1.64 -7.04 -26.39
C PHE A 215 -0.60 -6.83 -27.50
N LYS A 216 -0.40 -5.58 -27.91
CA LYS A 216 0.52 -5.22 -29.00
C LYS A 216 1.72 -4.44 -28.47
N VAL A 217 2.91 -4.84 -28.90
CA VAL A 217 4.13 -4.02 -28.75
C VAL A 217 4.13 -2.90 -29.81
N CYS A 218 4.22 -1.65 -29.35
CA CYS A 218 4.33 -0.47 -30.20
C CYS A 218 5.80 -0.06 -30.39
N LYS A 219 6.10 0.62 -31.49
CA LYS A 219 7.47 1.05 -31.84
C LYS A 219 7.89 2.32 -31.12
N SER A 220 6.94 3.12 -30.65
CA SER A 220 7.18 4.33 -29.88
C SER A 220 6.06 4.61 -28.89
N ALA A 221 6.32 5.50 -27.92
CA ALA A 221 5.32 5.97 -26.99
C ALA A 221 4.19 6.71 -27.71
N GLU A 222 4.52 7.50 -28.74
CA GLU A 222 3.56 8.24 -29.56
C GLU A 222 2.60 7.30 -30.30
N GLU A 223 3.10 6.18 -30.84
CA GLU A 223 2.25 5.15 -31.48
C GLU A 223 1.28 4.55 -30.45
N ALA A 224 1.78 4.17 -29.28
CA ALA A 224 0.97 3.53 -28.24
C ALA A 224 -0.12 4.46 -27.70
N VAL A 225 0.23 5.72 -27.45
CA VAL A 225 -0.69 6.76 -26.98
C VAL A 225 -1.71 7.13 -28.06
N GLY A 226 -1.27 7.36 -29.29
CA GLY A 226 -2.13 7.78 -30.39
C GLY A 226 -3.17 6.73 -30.81
N SER A 227 -2.99 5.48 -30.38
CA SER A 227 -3.87 4.35 -30.70
C SER A 227 -4.79 3.92 -29.54
N SER A 228 -4.81 4.68 -28.43
CA SER A 228 -5.48 4.26 -27.18
C SER A 228 -6.39 5.33 -26.59
N ASP A 229 -7.39 4.89 -25.83
CA ASP A 229 -8.38 5.77 -25.20
C ASP A 229 -8.04 6.09 -23.73
N VAL A 230 -7.41 5.12 -23.04
CA VAL A 230 -6.97 5.24 -21.64
C VAL A 230 -5.48 4.94 -21.57
N ILE A 231 -4.72 5.79 -20.88
CA ILE A 231 -3.26 5.69 -20.84
C ILE A 231 -2.79 5.54 -19.40
N PHE A 232 -2.00 4.50 -19.14
CA PHE A 232 -1.27 4.31 -17.90
C PHE A 232 0.22 4.58 -18.10
N THR A 233 0.77 5.49 -17.28
CA THR A 233 2.21 5.83 -17.25
C THR A 233 2.87 5.20 -16.04
N GLN A 234 3.74 4.22 -16.26
CA GLN A 234 4.28 3.35 -15.20
C GLN A 234 5.79 3.14 -15.36
N THR A 235 6.47 4.16 -15.87
CA THR A 235 7.93 4.20 -16.00
C THR A 235 8.56 4.87 -14.77
N PRO A 236 9.84 4.60 -14.48
CA PRO A 236 10.61 5.37 -13.51
C PRO A 236 11.16 6.70 -14.08
N ALA A 237 10.76 7.08 -15.30
CA ALA A 237 11.37 8.22 -15.99
C ALA A 237 11.09 9.53 -15.25
N ALA A 238 12.15 10.31 -15.01
CA ALA A 238 12.04 11.64 -14.40
C ALA A 238 12.01 12.77 -15.45
N GLN A 239 12.33 12.47 -16.71
CA GLN A 239 12.39 13.41 -17.83
C GLN A 239 11.98 12.69 -19.13
N TYR A 240 11.48 13.46 -20.09
CA TYR A 240 11.29 13.02 -21.48
C TYR A 240 12.63 13.21 -22.21
N THR A 241 13.20 12.14 -22.76
CA THR A 241 14.39 12.20 -23.62
C THR A 241 13.99 12.10 -25.07
#